data_AF-A0A562Q3J4-F1
#
_entry.id   AF-A0A562Q3J4-F1
#
_cell.length_a   1.000
_cell.length_b   1.000
_cell.length_c   1.000
_cell.angle_alpha   90.00
_cell.angle_beta   90.00
_cell.angle_gamma   90.00
#
_symmetry.space_group_name_H-M   'P 1'
#
loop_
_entity.id
_entity.type
_entity.pdbx_description
1 polymer ?
#
loop_
_entity_poly.entity_id
_entity_poly.type
_entity_poly.pdbx_seq_one_letter_code
_entity_poly.pdbx_strand_id
1 'polypeptide(L)' 'MEQSPGKWTFYLSRGDESFALSKGDTFDNVYRLVDADASRLVIEYLPLSEKQTLPIGAE' A
#
# COMPACT_ATOMS: atom_id res chain seq x y z
N MET A 1 -1.56 0.53 29.65
CA MET A 1 -0.85 0.95 28.42
C MET A 1 -1.61 0.34 27.27
N GLU A 2 -2.54 1.09 26.69
CA GLU A 2 -3.34 0.64 25.56
C GLU A 2 -2.45 0.77 24.32
N GLN A 3 -1.71 -0.29 24.00
CA GLN A 3 -1.01 -0.37 22.72
C GLN A 3 -2.11 -0.52 21.67
N SER A 4 -2.58 0.61 21.13
CA SER A 4 -3.33 0.61 19.88
C SER A 4 -2.54 -0.27 18.90
N PRO A 5 -3.13 -1.31 18.29
CA PRO A 5 -2.39 -2.19 17.40
C PRO A 5 -1.72 -1.28 16.36
N GLY A 6 -0.38 -1.25 16.39
CA GLY A 6 0.40 -0.28 15.64
C GLY A 6 -0.06 -0.29 14.21
N LYS A 7 -0.67 0.81 13.75
CA LYS A 7 -1.16 0.92 12.39
C LYS A 7 0.08 1.01 11.51
N TRP A 8 0.39 -0.05 10.78
CA TRP A 8 1.53 -0.08 9.89
C TRP A 8 1.29 0.94 8.77
N THR A 9 2.20 1.91 8.66
CA THR A 9 2.24 2.87 7.56
C THR A 9 3.32 2.42 6.59
N PHE A 10 2.93 2.18 5.36
CA PHE A 10 3.82 1.77 4.28
C PHE A 10 4.17 2.98 3.44
N TYR A 11 5.44 3.12 3.09
CA TYR A 11 5.91 4.16 2.17
C TYR A 11 6.07 3.54 0.79
N LEU A 12 5.24 3.98 -0.15
CA LEU A 12 5.32 3.59 -1.55
C LEU A 12 5.98 4.71 -2.33
N SER A 13 7.10 4.42 -2.99
CA SER A 13 7.76 5.35 -3.89
C SER A 13 7.46 4.99 -5.35
N ARG A 14 7.04 5.98 -6.14
CA ARG A 14 6.80 5.85 -7.58
C ARG A 14 7.46 7.04 -8.28
N GLY A 15 8.62 6.79 -8.90
CA GLY A 15 9.41 7.87 -9.49
C GLY A 15 9.81 8.90 -8.42
N ASP A 16 9.35 10.14 -8.58
CA ASP A 16 9.58 11.25 -7.64
C ASP A 16 8.52 11.34 -6.52
N GLU A 17 7.45 10.54 -6.58
CA GLU A 17 6.33 10.62 -5.63
C GLU A 17 6.47 9.60 -4.50
N SER A 18 6.14 10.01 -3.28
CA SER A 18 6.15 9.18 -2.08
C SER A 18 4.78 9.20 -1.42
N PHE A 19 4.18 8.03 -1.22
CA PHE A 19 2.86 7.88 -0.59
C PHE A 19 2.99 7.15 0.74
N ALA A 20 2.50 7.75 1.82
CA ALA A 20 2.37 7.11 3.12
C ALA A 20 0.96 6.53 3.25
N LEU A 21 0.84 5.20 3.22
CA LEU A 21 -0.44 4.50 3.08
C LEU A 21 -0.66 3.50 4.22
N SER A 22 -1.91 3.39 4.67
CA SER A 22 -2.38 2.27 5.46
C SER A 22 -3.36 1.41 4.66
N LYS A 23 -3.58 0.18 5.12
CA LYS A 23 -4.58 -0.71 4.52
C LYS A 23 -5.93 0.02 4.39
N GLY A 24 -6.46 0.03 3.17
CA GLY A 24 -7.71 0.66 2.78
C GLY A 24 -7.54 2.05 2.16
N ASP A 25 -6.40 2.71 2.31
CA ASP A 25 -6.14 4.05 1.74
C ASP A 25 -6.14 4.01 0.21
N THR A 26 -6.55 5.13 -0.37
CA THR A 26 -6.51 5.37 -1.82
C THR A 26 -5.41 6.37 -2.15
N PHE A 27 -4.72 6.13 -3.26
CA PHE A 27 -3.60 6.95 -3.73
C PHE A 27 -3.60 7.03 -5.25
N ASP A 28 -2.92 8.04 -5.79
CA ASP A 28 -2.89 8.34 -7.24
C ASP A 28 -4.29 8.53 -7.86
N ASN A 29 -5.33 8.71 -7.03
CA ASN A 29 -6.74 8.78 -7.40
C ASN A 29 -7.33 7.51 -8.06
N VAL A 30 -6.52 6.48 -8.34
CA VAL A 30 -6.91 5.28 -9.08
C VAL A 30 -6.50 3.97 -8.42
N TYR A 31 -5.69 4.02 -7.35
CA TYR A 31 -5.26 2.82 -6.64
C TYR A 31 -5.76 2.81 -5.19
N ARG A 32 -5.97 1.61 -4.67
CA ARG A 32 -6.26 1.37 -3.25
C ARG A 32 -5.30 0.35 -2.67
N LEU A 33 -4.76 0.62 -1.49
CA LEU A 33 -3.98 -0.36 -0.75
C LEU A 33 -4.93 -1.40 -0.14
N VAL A 34 -4.93 -2.61 -0.69
CA VAL A 34 -5.80 -3.71 -0.23
C VAL A 34 -5.16 -4.43 0.95
N ASP A 35 -3.87 -4.71 0.84
CA ASP A 35 -3.10 -5.40 1.87
C ASP A 35 -1.64 -5.02 1.74
N ALA A 36 -0.90 -5.11 2.84
CA ALA A 36 0.54 -4.93 2.84
C ALA A 36 1.14 -5.68 4.02
N ASP A 37 2.18 -6.43 3.72
CA ASP A 37 2.97 -7.19 4.68
C ASP A 37 4.46 -6.95 4.45
N ALA A 38 5.32 -7.54 5.27
CA ALA A 38 6.76 -7.29 5.22
C ALA A 38 7.42 -7.74 3.89
N SER A 39 6.74 -8.56 3.09
CA SER A 39 7.29 -9.18 1.87
C SER A 39 6.56 -8.75 0.58
N ARG A 40 5.33 -8.26 0.67
CA ARG A 40 4.53 -7.87 -0.49
C ARG A 40 3.50 -6.80 -0.15
N LEU A 41 3.15 -6.04 -1.17
CA LEU A 41 2.12 -5.02 -1.20
C LEU A 41 1.04 -5.47 -2.19
N VAL A 42 -0.23 -5.40 -1.79
CA VAL A 42 -1.37 -5.71 -2.65
C VAL A 42 -2.16 -4.44 -2.87
N ILE A 43 -2.19 -3.97 -4.12
CA ILE A 43 -2.95 -2.79 -4.51
C ILE A 43 -4.06 -3.18 -5.48
N GLU A 44 -5.16 -2.45 -5.46
CA GLU A 44 -6.25 -2.59 -6.42
C GLU A 44 -6.28 -1.36 -7.32
N TYR A 45 -6.25 -1.59 -8.63
CA TYR A 45 -6.53 -0.58 -9.64
C TYR A 45 -8.04 -0.45 -9.79
N LEU A 46 -8.59 0.64 -9.26
CA LEU A 46 -10.03 0.88 -9.14
C LEU A 46 -10.78 0.86 -10.48
N PRO A 47 -10.26 1.44 -11.58
CA PRO A 47 -10.98 1.48 -12.86
C PRO A 47 -11.28 0.10 -13.47
N LEU A 48 -10.44 -0.91 -13.17
CA LEU A 48 -10.63 -2.28 -13.66
C LEU A 48 -10.96 -3.27 -12.54
N SER A 49 -11.05 -2.81 -11.28
CA SER A 49 -11.12 -3.66 -10.08
C SER A 49 -10.06 -4.78 -10.09
N GLU A 50 -8.87 -4.48 -10.60
CA GLU A 50 -7.79 -5.45 -10.78
C GLU A 50 -6.79 -5.35 -9.63
N LYS A 51 -6.46 -6.49 -9.02
CA LYS A 51 -5.48 -6.56 -7.93
C LYS A 51 -4.11 -6.86 -8.47
N GLN A 52 -3.14 -6.06 -8.06
CA GLN A 52 -1.73 -6.23 -8.39
C GLN A 52 -0.96 -6.50 -7.09
N THR A 53 -0.04 -7.47 -7.15
CA THR A 53 0.84 -7.79 -6.04
C THR A 53 2.24 -7.35 -6.42
N LEU A 54 2.82 -6.47 -5.60
CA LEU A 54 4.17 -5.95 -5.75
C LEU A 54 5.03 -6.54 -4.62
N PRO A 55 6.17 -7.18 -4.91
CA PRO A 55 7.09 -7.59 -3.86
C PRO A 55 7.68 -6.36 -3.15
N ILE A 56 7.76 -6.40 -1.83
CA ILE A 56 8.47 -5.38 -1.03
C ILE A 56 9.88 -5.92 -0.78
N GLY A 57 10.87 -5.25 -1.34
CA GLY A 57 12.27 -5.68 -1.32
C GLY A 57 12.67 -6.30 -2.66
N ALA A 58 13.26 -5.46 -3.52
CA ALA A 58 14.11 -5.89 -4.61
C ALA A 58 15.23 -4.85 -4.73
N GLU A 59 16.22 -5.00 -3.85
CA GLU A 59 17.62 -4.69 -4.16
C GLU A 59 18.34 -6.03 -4.34
#